data_AF-A0A9N8MG75-F1
#
_entry.id   AF-A0A9N8MG75-F1
#
_cell.length_a   1.000
_cell.length_b   1.000
_cell.length_c   1.000
_cell.angle_alpha   90.00
_cell.angle_beta   90.00
_cell.angle_gamma   90.00
#
_symmetry.space_group_name_H-M   'P 1'
#
loop_
_entity.id
_entity.type
_entity.pdbx_description
1 polymer ?
#
loop_
_entity_poly.entity_id
_entity_poly.type
_entity_poly.pdbx_seq_one_letter_code
_entity_poly.pdbx_strand_id
1 'polypeptide(L)'
;MIYSIGAFGGNSRTDSKIGYYNGLRHDDTEWKSSGGVNAIPVYFYEFSKFDLRRDVNIAIYRISTTKQADLQTSINWNDGKFRKSWTSITGTSQNLGIDWPLLRYADILLMFAEADNELNNGPSAEALNAVLKVRQRAYAGNLSQVGTIPTGKQNFFNFIVKERMLELGDEGLRKYDLIRWNLLETKINETKQKLTQFMNGTGAYVGVPEYIFYKKPASTVTNYVPTKTAQQNVLDIDFYTTGGVAKADIFYTPNQSVATPSGYTKVNWRLAVTQPYISGDHVKSYAHFFQPNKKELLPIALDVINSNYNLTQDYGY
;
A
#
# COMPACT_ATOMS: atom_id res chain seq x y z
N MET A 1 -1.51 17.54 -11.88
CA MET A 1 -2.91 17.92 -11.60
C MET A 1 -3.56 16.84 -10.77
N ILE A 2 -4.24 17.22 -9.69
CA ILE A 2 -5.04 16.36 -8.80
C ILE A 2 -6.38 17.07 -8.64
N TYR A 3 -7.46 16.32 -8.78
CA TYR A 3 -8.80 16.72 -8.39
C TYR A 3 -9.13 16.01 -7.07
N SER A 4 -9.51 16.77 -6.06
CA SER A 4 -9.74 16.28 -4.71
C SER A 4 -11.04 16.80 -4.12
N ILE A 5 -11.57 16.08 -3.13
CA ILE A 5 -12.62 16.60 -2.25
C ILE A 5 -11.94 17.32 -1.10
N GLY A 6 -12.28 18.60 -0.95
CA GLY A 6 -11.83 19.43 0.16
C GLY A 6 -12.38 18.93 1.48
N ALA A 7 -11.50 18.68 2.45
CA ALA A 7 -11.91 18.46 3.84
C ALA A 7 -11.73 19.76 4.62
N PHE A 8 -12.78 20.26 5.29
CA PHE A 8 -12.73 21.54 6.01
C PHE A 8 -13.60 21.52 7.27
N GLY A 9 -13.27 22.30 8.29
CA GLY A 9 -14.20 22.57 9.39
C GLY A 9 -13.89 21.91 10.74
N GLY A 10 -12.76 21.20 10.87
CA GLY A 10 -12.17 20.84 12.17
C GLY A 10 -13.02 19.91 13.06
N ASN A 11 -14.04 19.26 12.50
CA ASN A 11 -14.88 18.30 13.20
C ASN A 11 -15.27 17.13 12.29
N SER A 12 -15.71 16.02 12.87
CA SER A 12 -16.02 14.78 12.15
C SER A 12 -17.20 14.85 11.16
N ARG A 13 -17.97 15.94 11.13
CA ARG A 13 -19.09 16.11 10.18
C ARG A 13 -18.68 16.78 8.87
N THR A 14 -17.60 17.56 8.91
CA THR A 14 -17.18 18.42 7.78
C THR A 14 -15.75 18.12 7.32
N ASP A 15 -14.98 17.43 8.16
CA ASP A 15 -13.58 17.11 7.94
C ASP A 15 -13.34 15.58 7.92
N SER A 16 -12.26 15.17 7.28
CA SER A 16 -11.80 13.80 7.22
C SER A 16 -10.92 13.46 8.42
N LYS A 17 -10.69 12.15 8.64
CA LYS A 17 -9.61 11.65 9.51
C LYS A 17 -8.41 11.15 8.70
N ILE A 18 -8.29 11.57 7.44
CA ILE A 18 -7.14 11.25 6.59
C ILE A 18 -5.90 11.83 7.27
N GLY A 19 -4.81 11.07 7.29
CA GLY A 19 -3.57 11.36 8.00
C GLY A 19 -3.57 11.08 9.49
N TYR A 20 -4.74 10.96 10.13
CA TYR A 20 -4.85 10.43 11.50
C TYR A 20 -5.15 8.91 11.50
N TYR A 21 -6.20 8.50 10.78
CA TYR A 21 -6.60 7.09 10.69
C TYR A 21 -5.93 6.39 9.51
N ASN A 22 -5.93 7.01 8.33
CA ASN A 22 -5.23 6.52 7.14
C ASN A 22 -3.91 7.29 7.05
N GLY A 23 -2.79 6.69 7.47
CA GLY A 23 -1.49 7.36 7.51
C GLY A 23 -0.51 6.71 8.49
N LEU A 24 0.76 7.14 8.42
CA LEU A 24 1.83 6.69 9.32
C LEU A 24 1.41 6.93 10.77
N ARG A 25 1.53 5.90 11.62
CA ARG A 25 1.26 6.04 13.05
C ARG A 25 2.31 6.90 13.73
N HIS A 26 1.84 7.86 14.50
CA HIS A 26 2.65 8.72 15.38
C HIS A 26 2.11 8.62 16.80
N ASP A 27 2.90 8.00 17.68
CA ASP A 27 2.60 7.93 19.11
C ASP A 27 2.92 9.26 19.82
N ASP A 28 3.80 10.10 19.24
CA ASP A 28 4.10 11.47 19.68
C ASP A 28 2.91 12.44 19.55
N THR A 29 3.09 13.65 20.07
CA THR A 29 2.05 14.72 20.06
C THR A 29 2.23 15.76 18.95
N GLU A 30 3.36 15.76 18.24
CA GLU A 30 3.68 16.74 17.19
C GLU A 30 2.92 16.44 15.90
N TRP A 31 2.82 15.16 15.51
CA TRP A 31 2.03 14.73 14.34
C TRP A 31 1.11 13.57 14.68
N LYS A 32 0.44 13.64 15.84
CA LYS A 32 -0.38 12.54 16.36
C LYS A 32 -1.26 11.89 15.28
N SER A 33 -1.12 10.58 15.14
CA SER A 33 -1.83 9.73 14.18
C SER A 33 -1.95 8.32 14.72
N SER A 34 -3.09 7.66 14.56
CA SER A 34 -3.31 6.30 15.06
C SER A 34 -2.82 5.21 14.11
N GLY A 35 -2.74 5.47 12.80
CA GLY A 35 -2.43 4.45 11.79
C GLY A 35 -3.37 3.26 11.86
N GLY A 36 -4.66 3.49 11.59
CA GLY A 36 -5.71 2.47 11.66
C GLY A 36 -5.88 1.63 10.38
N VAL A 37 -5.31 2.09 9.25
CA VAL A 37 -5.31 1.32 7.99
C VAL A 37 -3.95 0.66 7.81
N ASN A 38 -3.97 -0.67 7.73
CA ASN A 38 -2.77 -1.48 7.56
C ASN A 38 -2.68 -2.07 6.14
N ALA A 39 -1.50 -2.00 5.55
CA ALA A 39 -1.21 -2.66 4.30
C ALA A 39 -1.18 -4.19 4.49
N ILE A 40 -1.64 -4.91 3.47
CA ILE A 40 -1.48 -6.36 3.43
C ILE A 40 0.02 -6.64 3.16
N PRO A 41 0.72 -7.46 3.95
CA PRO A 41 2.17 -7.64 3.84
C PRO A 41 2.68 -7.97 2.43
N VAL A 42 1.93 -8.79 1.67
CA VAL A 42 2.32 -9.17 0.31
C VAL A 42 2.30 -7.99 -0.66
N TYR A 43 1.54 -6.93 -0.40
CA TYR A 43 1.53 -5.71 -1.22
C TYR A 43 2.90 -5.02 -1.25
N PHE A 44 3.65 -5.05 -0.14
CA PHE A 44 5.02 -4.53 -0.08
C PHE A 44 5.94 -5.22 -1.09
N TYR A 45 5.69 -6.50 -1.36
CA TYR A 45 6.48 -7.33 -2.28
C TYR A 45 5.95 -7.34 -3.72
N GLU A 46 4.83 -6.66 -3.99
CA GLU A 46 4.39 -6.40 -5.36
C GLU A 46 5.29 -5.35 -6.05
N PHE A 47 5.89 -4.48 -5.23
CA PHE A 47 6.90 -3.51 -5.65
C PHE A 47 8.28 -4.16 -5.77
N SER A 48 9.05 -3.73 -6.77
CA SER A 48 10.48 -4.00 -6.78
C SER A 48 11.18 -3.17 -5.69
N LYS A 49 12.39 -3.58 -5.29
CA LYS A 49 13.20 -2.81 -4.33
C LYS A 49 13.60 -1.41 -4.84
N PHE A 50 13.50 -1.18 -6.15
CA PHE A 50 13.85 0.08 -6.82
C PHE A 50 12.63 0.99 -7.05
N ASP A 51 11.43 0.50 -6.79
CA ASP A 51 10.19 1.27 -6.95
C ASP A 51 10.01 2.17 -5.73
N LEU A 52 10.14 3.49 -5.93
CA LEU A 52 10.05 4.46 -4.83
C LEU A 52 8.65 4.48 -4.19
N ARG A 53 7.62 3.99 -4.89
CA ARG A 53 6.24 3.94 -4.37
C ARG A 53 6.09 2.98 -3.20
N ARG A 54 6.96 1.97 -3.07
CA ARG A 54 6.89 0.98 -1.98
C ARG A 54 6.88 1.67 -0.61
N ASP A 55 7.90 2.50 -0.36
CA ASP A 55 8.08 3.16 0.94
C ASP A 55 7.15 4.37 1.08
N VAL A 56 6.68 4.94 -0.04
CA VAL A 56 5.64 5.97 -0.03
C VAL A 56 4.30 5.38 0.41
N ASN A 57 3.86 4.26 -0.16
CA ASN A 57 2.56 3.66 0.13
C ASN A 57 2.58 2.91 1.47
N ILE A 58 3.70 2.32 1.89
CA ILE A 58 3.74 1.42 3.04
C ILE A 58 4.75 1.91 4.08
N ALA A 59 4.25 2.27 5.26
CA ALA A 59 5.06 2.60 6.41
C ALA A 59 5.34 1.34 7.25
N ILE A 60 6.58 0.85 7.20
CA ILE A 60 7.00 -0.34 7.95
C ILE A 60 7.36 -0.08 9.42
N TYR A 61 7.24 1.17 9.85
CA TYR A 61 7.58 1.65 11.19
C TYR A 61 6.47 2.58 11.69
N ARG A 62 6.44 2.82 12.99
CA ARG A 62 5.70 3.92 13.61
C ARG A 62 6.67 4.94 14.16
N ILE A 63 6.19 6.15 14.45
CA ILE A 63 6.97 7.14 15.20
C ILE A 63 6.62 7.03 16.68
N SER A 64 7.61 6.76 17.51
CA SER A 64 7.45 6.62 18.96
C SER A 64 7.16 7.96 19.64
N THR A 65 6.81 7.94 20.94
CA THR A 65 6.66 9.15 21.76
C THR A 65 7.95 9.98 21.87
N THR A 66 9.11 9.35 21.67
CA THR A 66 10.45 9.96 21.62
C THR A 66 10.87 10.35 20.20
N LYS A 67 9.93 10.38 19.24
CA LYS A 67 10.15 10.75 17.83
C LYS A 67 11.11 9.83 17.09
N GLN A 68 11.01 8.52 17.31
CA GLN A 68 11.88 7.50 16.70
C GLN A 68 11.10 6.61 15.75
N ALA A 69 11.69 6.24 14.62
CA ALA A 69 11.14 5.22 13.73
C ALA A 69 11.33 3.83 14.35
N ASP A 70 10.29 3.34 15.02
CA ASP A 70 10.21 2.00 15.60
C ASP A 70 9.62 1.03 14.57
N LEU A 71 10.43 0.08 14.11
CA LEU A 71 10.00 -0.96 13.16
C LEU A 71 8.80 -1.75 13.71
N GLN A 72 7.82 -2.03 12.85
CA GLN A 72 6.59 -2.76 13.18
C GLN A 72 6.59 -4.15 12.53
N THR A 73 5.82 -5.06 13.13
CA THR A 73 5.52 -6.36 12.50
C THR A 73 4.71 -6.17 11.22
N SER A 74 4.80 -7.11 10.28
CA SER A 74 4.24 -6.91 8.93
C SER A 74 2.73 -6.66 8.89
N ILE A 75 1.97 -7.25 9.80
CA ILE A 75 0.52 -7.03 9.93
C ILE A 75 0.13 -5.65 10.50
N ASN A 76 1.11 -4.86 10.94
CA ASN A 76 0.95 -3.52 11.52
C ASN A 76 1.61 -2.42 10.65
N TRP A 77 2.01 -2.73 9.43
CA TRP A 77 2.50 -1.70 8.51
C TRP A 77 1.35 -0.80 8.07
N ASN A 78 1.48 0.50 8.31
CA ASN A 78 0.41 1.44 8.04
C ASN A 78 0.45 1.93 6.60
N ASP A 79 -0.68 2.46 6.13
CA ASP A 79 -0.73 3.37 5.00
C ASP A 79 0.30 4.50 5.20
N GLY A 80 1.25 4.63 4.28
CA GLY A 80 2.26 5.68 4.29
C GLY A 80 1.85 6.91 3.47
N LYS A 81 0.90 6.79 2.56
CA LYS A 81 0.64 7.77 1.53
C LYS A 81 0.13 9.09 2.11
N PHE A 82 -0.73 8.99 3.11
CA PHE A 82 -1.31 10.14 3.78
C PHE A 82 -0.58 10.47 5.09
N ARG A 83 0.75 10.61 5.06
CA ARG A 83 1.53 11.03 6.24
C ARG A 83 1.15 12.45 6.69
N LYS A 84 0.62 12.58 7.91
CA LYS A 84 0.39 13.89 8.55
C LYS A 84 1.68 14.72 8.63
N SER A 85 2.81 14.06 8.90
CA SER A 85 4.13 14.68 8.99
C SER A 85 4.65 15.29 7.68
N TRP A 86 4.02 15.00 6.54
CA TRP A 86 4.32 15.66 5.25
C TRP A 86 3.50 16.92 5.00
N THR A 87 2.64 17.28 5.95
CA THR A 87 1.84 18.50 5.92
C THR A 87 2.37 19.49 6.95
N SER A 88 1.89 20.73 6.89
CA SER A 88 2.12 21.72 7.95
C SER A 88 1.22 21.52 9.18
N ILE A 89 0.35 20.50 9.17
CA ILE A 89 -0.64 20.27 10.23
C ILE A 89 0.00 19.46 11.37
N THR A 90 0.15 20.10 12.53
CA THR A 90 0.75 19.50 13.73
C THR A 90 -0.29 19.28 14.84
N GLY A 91 0.16 18.78 15.99
CA GLY A 91 -0.64 18.60 17.20
C GLY A 91 -1.46 17.31 17.23
N THR A 92 -2.39 17.26 18.20
CA THR A 92 -3.17 16.06 18.54
C THR A 92 -4.53 15.95 17.85
N SER A 93 -4.89 16.93 17.01
CA SER A 93 -6.15 16.90 16.25
C SER A 93 -6.25 15.63 15.40
N GLN A 94 -7.45 15.05 15.36
CA GLN A 94 -7.80 13.91 14.50
C GLN A 94 -8.41 14.34 13.16
N ASN A 95 -8.83 15.60 13.07
CA ASN A 95 -9.43 16.22 11.90
C ASN A 95 -8.43 17.23 11.35
N LEU A 96 -7.93 16.95 10.14
CA LEU A 96 -6.69 17.54 9.65
C LEU A 96 -6.90 18.49 8.48
N GLY A 97 -8.06 18.47 7.80
CA GLY A 97 -8.23 19.18 6.55
C GLY A 97 -7.33 18.63 5.43
N ILE A 98 -7.01 17.33 5.48
CA ILE A 98 -6.30 16.66 4.38
C ILE A 98 -7.35 16.22 3.36
N ASP A 99 -7.18 16.73 2.15
CA ASP A 99 -8.02 16.45 0.99
C ASP A 99 -7.91 14.99 0.54
N TRP A 100 -9.04 14.42 0.10
CA TRP A 100 -9.06 13.09 -0.51
C TRP A 100 -8.87 13.19 -2.03
N PRO A 101 -7.86 12.54 -2.62
CA PRO A 101 -7.69 12.52 -4.07
C PRO A 101 -8.82 11.71 -4.71
N LEU A 102 -9.61 12.34 -5.59
CA LEU A 102 -10.62 11.65 -6.39
C LEU A 102 -10.05 11.21 -7.74
N LEU A 103 -9.24 12.08 -8.38
CA LEU A 103 -8.68 11.81 -9.69
C LEU A 103 -7.30 12.46 -9.80
N ARG A 104 -6.34 11.73 -10.36
CA ARG A 104 -4.96 12.22 -10.59
C ARG A 104 -4.56 12.04 -12.03
N TYR A 105 -3.60 12.83 -12.48
CA TYR A 105 -3.06 12.68 -13.83
C TYR A 105 -2.50 11.27 -14.11
N ALA A 106 -1.89 10.60 -13.12
CA ALA A 106 -1.44 9.23 -13.29
C ALA A 106 -2.60 8.24 -13.53
N ASP A 107 -3.73 8.44 -12.86
CA ASP A 107 -4.93 7.62 -13.09
C ASP A 107 -5.48 7.87 -14.50
N ILE A 108 -5.54 9.13 -14.95
CA ILE A 108 -5.93 9.48 -16.33
C ILE A 108 -5.04 8.78 -17.37
N LEU A 109 -3.72 8.79 -17.17
CA LEU A 109 -2.79 8.11 -18.08
C LEU A 109 -3.02 6.60 -18.12
N LEU A 110 -3.28 5.98 -16.98
CA LEU A 110 -3.54 4.53 -16.90
C LEU A 110 -4.92 4.15 -17.45
N MET A 111 -5.95 4.98 -17.24
CA MET A 111 -7.28 4.79 -17.86
C MET A 111 -7.21 4.97 -19.38
N PHE A 112 -6.48 5.98 -19.86
CA PHE A 112 -6.23 6.16 -21.29
C PHE A 112 -5.56 4.92 -21.90
N ALA A 113 -4.48 4.42 -21.28
CA ALA A 113 -3.78 3.25 -21.76
C ALA A 113 -4.67 1.98 -21.76
N GLU A 114 -5.50 1.82 -20.73
CA GLU A 114 -6.47 0.72 -20.66
C GLU A 114 -7.50 0.78 -21.79
N ALA A 115 -8.13 1.94 -21.99
CA ALA A 115 -9.15 2.13 -23.02
C ALA A 115 -8.57 1.96 -24.43
N ASP A 116 -7.38 2.52 -24.67
CA ASP A 116 -6.67 2.36 -25.94
C ASP A 116 -6.39 0.89 -26.26
N ASN A 117 -5.89 0.13 -25.28
CA ASN A 117 -5.64 -1.31 -25.44
C ASN A 117 -6.90 -2.10 -25.80
N GLU A 118 -8.04 -1.74 -25.22
CA GLU A 118 -9.31 -2.37 -25.52
C GLU A 118 -9.82 -2.03 -26.92
N LEU A 119 -9.77 -0.76 -27.31
CA LEU A 119 -10.26 -0.28 -28.61
C LEU A 119 -9.42 -0.82 -29.78
N ASN A 120 -8.11 -0.91 -29.59
CA ASN A 120 -7.16 -1.27 -30.67
C ASN A 120 -6.77 -2.76 -30.69
N ASN A 121 -7.35 -3.58 -29.81
CA ASN A 121 -6.97 -4.98 -29.60
C ASN A 121 -5.46 -5.17 -29.29
N GLY A 122 -4.91 -4.24 -28.50
CA GLY A 122 -3.49 -4.13 -28.17
C GLY A 122 -3.09 -2.66 -27.94
N PRO A 123 -1.99 -2.38 -27.22
CA PRO A 123 -1.63 -1.00 -26.89
C PRO A 123 -1.04 -0.27 -28.10
N SER A 124 -1.49 0.96 -28.34
CA SER A 124 -0.82 1.92 -29.22
C SER A 124 0.53 2.39 -28.64
N ALA A 125 1.32 3.09 -29.45
CA ALA A 125 2.55 3.73 -28.98
C ALA A 125 2.25 4.78 -27.89
N GLU A 126 1.13 5.48 -28.00
CA GLU A 126 0.65 6.46 -27.04
C GLU A 126 0.29 5.80 -25.70
N ALA A 127 -0.39 4.66 -25.72
CA ALA A 127 -0.72 3.89 -24.51
C ALA A 127 0.54 3.40 -23.79
N LEU A 128 1.51 2.85 -24.53
CA LEU A 128 2.81 2.45 -23.99
C LEU A 128 3.53 3.65 -23.35
N ASN A 129 3.53 4.80 -24.02
CA ASN A 129 4.15 6.03 -23.52
C ASN A 129 3.45 6.58 -22.27
N ALA A 130 2.12 6.48 -22.19
CA ALA A 130 1.36 6.91 -21.02
C ALA A 130 1.75 6.10 -19.76
N VAL A 131 1.84 4.77 -19.89
CA VAL A 131 2.31 3.88 -18.82
C VAL A 131 3.77 4.15 -18.48
N LEU A 132 4.61 4.35 -19.48
CA LEU A 132 6.03 4.64 -19.29
C LEU A 132 6.25 5.91 -18.44
N LYS A 133 5.47 6.98 -18.69
CA LYS A 133 5.55 8.22 -17.89
C LYS A 133 5.28 7.97 -16.40
N VAL A 134 4.26 7.17 -16.08
CA VAL A 134 3.93 6.81 -14.68
C VAL A 134 5.09 6.04 -14.06
N ARG A 135 5.62 5.04 -14.76
CA ARG A 135 6.71 4.20 -14.25
C ARG A 135 8.03 4.96 -14.12
N GLN A 136 8.41 5.81 -15.07
CA GLN A 136 9.64 6.61 -14.98
C GLN A 136 9.63 7.50 -13.73
N ARG A 137 8.49 8.09 -13.37
CA ARG A 137 8.35 8.84 -12.12
C ARG A 137 8.50 7.93 -10.90
N ALA A 138 7.86 6.77 -10.90
CA ALA A 138 7.95 5.81 -9.80
C ALA A 138 9.37 5.27 -9.58
N TYR A 139 10.19 5.22 -10.64
CA TYR A 139 11.59 4.77 -10.61
C TYR A 139 12.56 5.94 -10.80
N ALA A 140 12.20 7.15 -10.36
CA ALA A 140 13.12 8.28 -10.41
C ALA A 140 14.44 7.93 -9.70
N GLY A 141 15.58 8.20 -10.34
CA GLY A 141 16.90 7.77 -9.85
C GLY A 141 17.25 6.29 -10.11
N ASN A 142 16.31 5.47 -10.60
CA ASN A 142 16.48 4.06 -10.92
C ASN A 142 15.90 3.71 -12.30
N LEU A 143 16.05 4.60 -13.30
CA LEU A 143 15.39 4.46 -14.60
C LEU A 143 15.75 3.19 -15.36
N SER A 144 16.95 2.63 -15.16
CA SER A 144 17.36 1.34 -15.73
C SER A 144 16.56 0.15 -15.18
N GLN A 145 15.85 0.34 -14.07
CA GLN A 145 15.05 -0.67 -13.38
C GLN A 145 13.55 -0.55 -13.66
N VAL A 146 13.14 0.39 -14.52
CA VAL A 146 11.73 0.58 -14.94
C VAL A 146 11.14 -0.69 -15.57
N GLY A 147 11.97 -1.56 -16.14
CA GLY A 147 11.54 -2.81 -16.76
C GLY A 147 10.77 -2.61 -18.06
N THR A 148 10.40 -3.73 -18.69
CA THR A 148 9.72 -3.75 -19.99
C THR A 148 8.21 -3.70 -19.81
N ILE A 149 7.53 -2.88 -20.63
CA ILE A 149 6.08 -2.86 -20.75
C ILE A 149 5.70 -3.87 -21.85
N PRO A 150 4.90 -4.91 -21.55
CA PRO A 150 4.58 -5.94 -22.53
C PRO A 150 3.63 -5.41 -23.60
N THR A 151 3.69 -5.99 -24.80
CA THR A 151 2.75 -5.75 -25.88
C THR A 151 1.69 -6.86 -25.96
N GLY A 152 0.67 -6.64 -26.80
CA GLY A 152 -0.44 -7.56 -27.00
C GLY A 152 -1.54 -7.39 -25.95
N LYS A 153 -2.80 -7.49 -26.39
CA LYS A 153 -3.98 -7.09 -25.62
C LYS A 153 -3.98 -7.62 -24.18
N GLN A 154 -3.89 -8.94 -24.02
CA GLN A 154 -4.03 -9.57 -22.70
C GLN A 154 -2.83 -9.29 -21.78
N ASN A 155 -1.61 -9.32 -22.31
CA ASN A 155 -0.41 -9.10 -21.50
C ASN A 155 -0.33 -7.65 -21.03
N PHE A 156 -0.66 -6.69 -21.90
CA PHE A 156 -0.73 -5.29 -21.54
C PHE A 156 -1.88 -5.01 -20.55
N PHE A 157 -3.06 -5.62 -20.74
CA PHE A 157 -4.15 -5.52 -19.76
C PHE A 157 -3.72 -6.02 -18.37
N ASN A 158 -3.13 -7.22 -18.29
CA ASN A 158 -2.61 -7.75 -17.02
C ASN A 158 -1.56 -6.82 -16.39
N PHE A 159 -0.74 -6.17 -17.22
CA PHE A 159 0.21 -5.17 -16.78
C PHE A 159 -0.47 -3.92 -16.21
N ILE A 160 -1.50 -3.38 -16.87
CA ILE A 160 -2.32 -2.27 -16.37
C ILE A 160 -2.99 -2.63 -15.03
N VAL A 161 -3.57 -3.82 -14.92
CA VAL A 161 -4.17 -4.32 -13.68
C VAL A 161 -3.17 -4.27 -12.52
N LYS A 162 -1.90 -4.62 -12.76
CA LYS A 162 -0.84 -4.52 -11.75
C LYS A 162 -0.41 -3.07 -11.54
N GLU A 163 -0.19 -2.29 -12.59
CA GLU A 163 0.31 -0.92 -12.49
C GLU A 163 -0.66 -0.01 -11.73
N ARG A 164 -1.97 -0.15 -11.96
CA ARG A 164 -3.01 0.57 -11.20
C ARG A 164 -2.96 0.24 -9.71
N MET A 165 -2.71 -1.02 -9.34
CA MET A 165 -2.53 -1.42 -7.94
C MET A 165 -1.31 -0.77 -7.28
N LEU A 166 -0.19 -0.65 -8.01
CA LEU A 166 1.05 -0.05 -7.48
C LEU A 166 0.93 1.47 -7.37
N GLU A 167 0.37 2.12 -8.39
CA GLU A 167 0.26 3.58 -8.49
C GLU A 167 -0.83 4.15 -7.58
N LEU A 168 -1.97 3.48 -7.51
CA LEU A 168 -3.19 3.97 -6.86
C LEU A 168 -3.47 3.30 -5.52
N GLY A 169 -2.44 2.69 -4.92
CA GLY A 169 -2.48 2.17 -3.55
C GLY A 169 -3.03 3.19 -2.57
N ASP A 170 -3.90 2.71 -1.67
CA ASP A 170 -4.54 3.48 -0.60
C ASP A 170 -5.52 4.58 -1.05
N GLU A 171 -5.78 4.75 -2.35
CA GLU A 171 -6.71 5.76 -2.90
C GLU A 171 -8.16 5.24 -3.08
N GLY A 172 -8.49 4.07 -2.54
CA GLY A 172 -9.86 3.53 -2.57
C GLY A 172 -10.35 2.94 -3.91
N LEU A 173 -9.49 2.84 -4.92
CA LEU A 173 -9.89 2.45 -6.28
C LEU A 173 -9.84 0.92 -6.53
N ARG A 174 -8.97 0.19 -5.82
CA ARG A 174 -8.64 -1.21 -6.16
C ARG A 174 -9.84 -2.15 -6.19
N LYS A 175 -10.76 -2.04 -5.22
CA LYS A 175 -11.95 -2.90 -5.18
C LYS A 175 -12.82 -2.71 -6.42
N TYR A 176 -13.09 -1.46 -6.78
CA TYR A 176 -13.95 -1.11 -7.92
C TYR A 176 -13.30 -1.47 -9.26
N ASP A 177 -11.99 -1.27 -9.39
CA ASP A 177 -11.21 -1.74 -10.52
C ASP A 177 -11.34 -3.26 -10.71
N LEU A 178 -11.23 -4.03 -9.63
CA LEU A 178 -11.39 -5.48 -9.71
C LEU A 178 -12.81 -5.93 -10.01
N ILE A 179 -13.84 -5.21 -9.54
CA ILE A 179 -15.24 -5.51 -9.86
C ILE A 179 -15.50 -5.29 -11.35
N ARG A 180 -15.13 -4.12 -11.91
CA ARG A 180 -15.39 -3.79 -13.32
C ARG A 180 -14.64 -4.68 -14.31
N TRP A 181 -13.56 -5.33 -13.88
CA TRP A 181 -12.82 -6.32 -14.67
C TRP A 181 -13.26 -7.76 -14.44
N ASN A 182 -14.23 -8.00 -13.53
CA ASN A 182 -14.60 -9.34 -13.06
C ASN A 182 -13.40 -10.15 -12.53
N LEU A 183 -12.54 -9.50 -11.73
CA LEU A 183 -11.31 -10.08 -11.15
C LEU A 183 -11.30 -10.10 -9.62
N LEU A 184 -12.35 -9.62 -8.95
CA LEU A 184 -12.35 -9.46 -7.49
C LEU A 184 -12.13 -10.78 -6.75
N GLU A 185 -12.91 -11.82 -7.06
CA GLU A 185 -12.75 -13.15 -6.48
C GLU A 185 -11.35 -13.71 -6.76
N THR A 186 -10.94 -13.69 -8.04
CA THR A 186 -9.65 -14.19 -8.48
C THR A 186 -8.50 -13.56 -7.70
N LYS A 187 -8.52 -12.24 -7.50
CA LYS A 187 -7.45 -11.53 -6.79
C LYS A 187 -7.52 -11.68 -5.27
N ILE A 188 -8.70 -11.88 -4.68
CA ILE A 188 -8.80 -12.27 -3.26
C ILE A 188 -8.16 -13.64 -3.05
N ASN A 189 -8.48 -14.62 -3.89
CA ASN A 189 -7.92 -15.97 -3.81
C ASN A 189 -6.40 -15.99 -4.06
N GLU A 190 -5.93 -15.24 -5.06
CA GLU A 190 -4.50 -15.05 -5.31
C GLU A 190 -3.79 -14.42 -4.09
N THR A 191 -4.41 -13.43 -3.45
CA THR A 191 -3.83 -12.77 -2.26
C THR A 191 -3.76 -13.74 -1.06
N LYS A 192 -4.79 -14.57 -0.85
CA LYS A 192 -4.75 -15.63 0.19
C LYS A 192 -3.61 -16.62 -0.07
N GLN A 193 -3.45 -17.08 -1.31
CA GLN A 193 -2.34 -17.97 -1.69
C GLN A 193 -0.98 -17.30 -1.46
N LYS A 194 -0.83 -16.04 -1.87
CA LYS A 194 0.37 -15.24 -1.64
C LYS A 194 0.68 -15.10 -0.15
N LEU A 195 -0.32 -14.85 0.69
CA LEU A 195 -0.13 -14.78 2.15
C LEU A 195 0.31 -16.12 2.73
N THR A 196 -0.23 -17.25 2.26
CA THR A 196 0.23 -18.59 2.68
C THR A 196 1.68 -18.83 2.27
N GLN A 197 2.06 -18.49 1.04
CA GLN A 197 3.44 -18.61 0.57
C GLN A 197 4.38 -17.67 1.34
N PHE A 198 3.95 -16.46 1.65
CA PHE A 198 4.69 -15.48 2.44
C PHE A 198 4.95 -15.98 3.86
N MET A 199 3.90 -16.44 4.55
CA MET A 199 4.01 -17.06 5.88
C MET A 199 5.01 -18.22 5.87
N ASN A 200 4.91 -19.12 4.88
CA ASN A 200 5.74 -20.32 4.79
C ASN A 200 7.13 -20.07 4.20
N GLY A 201 7.39 -18.92 3.56
CA GLY A 201 8.64 -18.62 2.89
C GLY A 201 8.86 -19.47 1.64
N THR A 202 7.82 -19.66 0.84
CA THR A 202 7.85 -20.48 -0.39
C THR A 202 7.55 -19.64 -1.63
N GLY A 203 7.80 -20.21 -2.82
CA GLY A 203 7.56 -19.53 -4.09
C GLY A 203 8.36 -18.22 -4.22
N ALA A 204 7.67 -17.11 -4.51
CA ALA A 204 8.29 -15.80 -4.62
C ALA A 204 8.87 -15.25 -3.30
N TYR A 205 8.59 -15.90 -2.16
CA TYR A 205 8.95 -15.42 -0.83
C TYR A 205 10.07 -16.22 -0.14
N VAL A 206 10.77 -17.10 -0.86
CA VAL A 206 11.92 -17.86 -0.33
C VAL A 206 13.02 -16.93 0.20
N GLY A 207 13.21 -15.76 -0.42
CA GLY A 207 14.17 -14.76 0.03
C GLY A 207 13.70 -13.90 1.20
N VAL A 208 12.43 -13.98 1.62
CA VAL A 208 11.91 -13.07 2.66
C VAL A 208 12.33 -13.55 4.05
N PRO A 209 12.87 -12.67 4.90
CA PRO A 209 13.28 -13.06 6.25
C PRO A 209 12.07 -13.37 7.14
N GLU A 210 12.28 -14.27 8.10
CA GLU A 210 11.31 -14.57 9.16
C GLU A 210 11.16 -13.41 10.13
N TYR A 211 12.28 -12.77 10.44
CA TYR A 211 12.37 -11.64 11.33
C TYR A 211 13.45 -10.67 10.84
N ILE A 212 13.28 -9.40 11.20
CA ILE A 212 14.28 -8.36 10.99
C ILE A 212 14.80 -7.93 12.35
N PHE A 213 16.11 -7.74 12.44
CA PHE A 213 16.74 -7.13 13.59
C PHE A 213 17.12 -5.69 13.27
N TYR A 214 16.82 -4.78 14.18
CA TYR A 214 17.24 -3.39 14.09
C TYR A 214 17.64 -2.86 15.46
N LYS A 215 18.56 -1.91 15.47
CA LYS A 215 18.95 -1.21 16.68
C LYS A 215 17.98 -0.06 16.92
N LYS A 216 17.35 -0.05 18.09
CA LYS A 216 16.55 1.10 18.49
C LYS A 216 17.49 2.27 18.80
N PRO A 217 17.22 3.48 18.27
CA PRO A 217 17.99 4.65 18.66
C PRO A 217 17.82 4.93 20.16
N ALA A 218 18.83 5.53 20.78
CA ALA A 218 18.69 6.06 22.14
C ALA A 218 17.58 7.11 22.18
N SER A 219 16.79 7.21 23.25
CA SER A 219 15.60 8.09 23.33
C SER A 219 15.85 9.57 23.03
N THR A 220 17.11 10.02 23.10
CA THR A 220 17.57 11.37 22.76
C THR A 220 17.87 11.57 21.27
N VAL A 221 17.83 10.51 20.47
CA VAL A 221 18.15 10.49 19.04
C VAL A 221 16.87 10.27 18.23
N THR A 222 16.57 11.22 17.36
CA THR A 222 15.52 11.14 16.34
C THR A 222 16.12 10.63 15.04
N ASN A 223 15.65 9.48 14.55
CA ASN A 223 16.06 8.88 13.26
C ASN A 223 14.99 9.04 12.17
N TYR A 224 13.83 9.62 12.49
CA TYR A 224 12.82 9.98 11.52
C TYR A 224 12.91 11.48 11.20
N VAL A 225 13.04 11.81 9.91
CA VAL A 225 13.10 13.20 9.45
C VAL A 225 12.02 13.40 8.37
N PRO A 226 10.92 14.13 8.67
CA PRO A 226 9.79 14.26 7.74
C PRO A 226 10.14 14.85 6.37
N THR A 227 11.19 15.67 6.30
CA THR A 227 11.66 16.30 5.06
C THR A 227 12.48 15.38 4.15
N LYS A 228 12.92 14.22 4.66
CA LYS A 228 13.57 13.19 3.84
C LYS A 228 12.54 12.39 3.05
N THR A 229 12.97 11.77 1.97
CA THR A 229 12.14 10.82 1.22
C THR A 229 11.73 9.64 2.11
N ALA A 230 10.61 8.99 1.80
CA ALA A 230 10.17 7.82 2.54
C ALA A 230 11.22 6.70 2.55
N GLN A 231 11.86 6.46 1.39
CA GLN A 231 12.94 5.49 1.25
C GLN A 231 14.15 5.84 2.11
N GLN A 232 14.56 7.11 2.17
CA GLN A 232 15.70 7.49 3.00
C GLN A 232 15.40 7.28 4.48
N ASN A 233 14.19 7.61 4.95
CA ASN A 233 13.78 7.31 6.32
C ASN A 233 13.82 5.80 6.64
N VAL A 234 13.53 4.93 5.66
CA VAL A 234 13.71 3.48 5.82
C VAL A 234 15.19 3.11 5.90
N LEU A 235 16.04 3.65 5.03
CA LEU A 235 17.47 3.35 4.98
C LEU A 235 18.26 3.88 6.20
N ASP A 236 17.73 4.92 6.85
CA ASP A 236 18.27 5.49 8.09
C ASP A 236 18.03 4.58 9.30
N ILE A 237 17.13 3.60 9.21
CA ILE A 237 16.97 2.58 10.25
C ILE A 237 18.26 1.74 10.30
N ASP A 238 18.73 1.49 11.53
CA ASP A 238 19.93 0.72 11.79
C ASP A 238 19.63 -0.78 11.79
N PHE A 239 19.43 -1.35 10.59
CA PHE A 239 19.22 -2.77 10.40
C PHE A 239 20.49 -3.57 10.66
N TYR A 240 20.34 -4.71 11.33
CA TYR A 240 21.40 -5.69 11.42
C TYR A 240 21.69 -6.27 10.04
N THR A 241 22.93 -6.14 9.59
CA THR A 241 23.41 -6.70 8.33
C THR A 241 24.74 -7.40 8.57
N THR A 242 24.95 -8.53 7.89
CA THR A 242 26.20 -9.29 7.90
C THR A 242 26.51 -9.77 6.50
N GLY A 243 27.72 -10.29 6.27
CA GLY A 243 28.06 -10.96 4.99
C GLY A 243 27.97 -10.06 3.77
N GLY A 244 28.08 -8.73 3.93
CA GLY A 244 28.02 -7.77 2.82
C GLY A 244 26.62 -7.46 2.29
N VAL A 245 25.55 -7.90 2.98
CA VAL A 245 24.17 -7.57 2.60
C VAL A 245 23.92 -6.07 2.75
N ALA A 246 23.52 -5.40 1.66
CA ALA A 246 23.15 -4.00 1.70
C ALA A 246 21.84 -3.80 2.48
N LYS A 247 21.69 -2.65 3.15
CA LYS A 247 20.48 -2.32 3.91
C LYS A 247 19.20 -2.42 3.07
N ALA A 248 19.25 -2.01 1.81
CA ALA A 248 18.10 -2.07 0.90
C ALA A 248 17.65 -3.52 0.57
N ASP A 249 18.55 -4.49 0.75
CA ASP A 249 18.32 -5.89 0.42
C ASP A 249 17.83 -6.73 1.61
N ILE A 250 17.79 -6.14 2.82
CA ILE A 250 17.40 -6.87 4.04
C ILE A 250 16.00 -7.47 3.95
N PHE A 251 15.08 -6.81 3.23
CA PHE A 251 13.70 -7.29 3.06
C PHE A 251 13.58 -8.48 2.11
N TYR A 252 14.64 -8.76 1.35
CA TYR A 252 14.69 -9.78 0.29
C TYR A 252 15.80 -10.81 0.51
N THR A 253 16.40 -10.79 1.70
CA THR A 253 17.45 -11.72 2.09
C THR A 253 16.98 -12.56 3.29
N PRO A 254 17.16 -13.89 3.28
CA PRO A 254 16.87 -14.74 4.43
C PRO A 254 17.58 -14.27 5.71
N ASN A 255 17.08 -14.74 6.86
CA ASN A 255 17.58 -14.34 8.19
C ASN A 255 19.11 -14.39 8.26
N GLN A 256 19.70 -13.27 8.66
CA GLN A 256 21.16 -13.12 8.78
C GLN A 256 21.73 -13.68 10.09
N SER A 257 20.86 -14.00 11.05
CA SER A 257 21.23 -14.60 12.34
C SER A 257 20.05 -15.37 12.90
N VAL A 258 20.28 -16.48 13.60
CA VAL A 258 19.21 -17.23 14.29
C VAL A 258 18.90 -16.62 15.66
N ALA A 259 19.93 -16.16 16.36
CA ALA A 259 19.81 -15.49 17.65
C ALA A 259 19.68 -13.96 17.46
N THR A 260 19.00 -13.29 18.39
CA THR A 260 18.97 -11.82 18.41
C THR A 260 20.39 -11.29 18.69
N PRO A 261 21.01 -10.54 17.77
CA PRO A 261 22.33 -9.96 18.00
C PRO A 261 22.33 -9.00 19.20
N SER A 262 23.45 -8.92 19.92
CA SER A 262 23.56 -8.07 21.10
C SER A 262 23.25 -6.60 20.77
N GLY A 263 22.35 -5.99 21.53
CA GLY A 263 21.91 -4.60 21.33
C GLY A 263 20.87 -4.39 20.23
N TYR A 264 20.42 -5.45 19.55
CA TYR A 264 19.37 -5.37 18.53
C TYR A 264 18.01 -5.83 19.05
N THR A 265 16.94 -5.28 18.47
CA THR A 265 15.56 -5.70 18.68
C THR A 265 15.11 -6.59 17.54
N LYS A 266 14.44 -7.71 17.87
CA LYS A 266 13.81 -8.61 16.90
C LYS A 266 12.38 -8.19 16.58
N VAL A 267 12.03 -8.17 15.31
CA VAL A 267 10.65 -7.93 14.82
C VAL A 267 10.24 -9.08 13.91
N ASN A 268 9.11 -9.72 14.22
CA ASN A 268 8.55 -10.74 13.34
C ASN A 268 8.16 -10.10 12.00
N TRP A 269 8.75 -10.62 10.93
CA TRP A 269 8.57 -10.11 9.58
C TRP A 269 7.55 -10.97 8.85
N ARG A 270 7.94 -12.04 8.14
CA ARG A 270 6.96 -12.96 7.56
C ARG A 270 6.22 -13.80 8.60
N LEU A 271 6.86 -14.08 9.74
CA LEU A 271 6.24 -14.79 10.88
C LEU A 271 5.16 -13.98 11.62
N ALA A 272 4.97 -12.70 11.29
CA ALA A 272 3.83 -11.96 11.82
C ALA A 272 2.50 -12.35 11.14
N VAL A 273 2.56 -12.86 9.91
CA VAL A 273 1.40 -13.45 9.24
C VAL A 273 1.22 -14.87 9.76
N THR A 274 0.03 -15.17 10.26
CA THR A 274 -0.34 -16.47 10.82
C THR A 274 -1.57 -17.01 10.12
N GLN A 275 -1.89 -18.30 10.29
CA GLN A 275 -3.09 -18.89 9.68
C GLN A 275 -4.38 -18.09 9.98
N PRO A 276 -4.65 -17.64 11.23
CA PRO A 276 -5.79 -16.77 11.54
C PRO A 276 -5.84 -15.43 10.79
N TYR A 277 -4.69 -14.89 10.35
CA TYR A 277 -4.66 -13.68 9.51
C TYR A 277 -5.15 -13.96 8.08
N ILE A 278 -5.01 -15.20 7.61
CA ILE A 278 -5.36 -15.62 6.26
C ILE A 278 -6.80 -16.13 6.21
N SER A 279 -7.15 -17.02 7.14
CA SER A 279 -8.47 -17.66 7.22
C SER A 279 -8.78 -18.18 8.62
N GLY A 280 -10.07 -18.44 8.89
CA GLY A 280 -10.54 -19.09 10.11
C GLY A 280 -10.85 -18.16 11.29
N ASP A 281 -10.41 -16.91 11.27
CA ASP A 281 -10.76 -15.87 12.26
C ASP A 281 -11.72 -14.84 11.65
N HIS A 282 -12.91 -14.67 12.24
CA HIS A 282 -13.96 -13.78 11.71
C HIS A 282 -13.65 -12.28 11.83
N VAL A 283 -12.66 -11.90 12.65
CA VAL A 283 -12.26 -10.50 12.87
C VAL A 283 -11.00 -10.17 12.09
N LYS A 284 -10.06 -11.11 11.99
CA LYS A 284 -8.70 -10.85 11.50
C LYS A 284 -8.43 -11.39 10.10
N SER A 285 -9.21 -12.36 9.63
CA SER A 285 -8.91 -13.01 8.34
C SER A 285 -9.12 -12.06 7.18
N TYR A 286 -8.15 -12.05 6.26
CA TYR A 286 -8.26 -11.32 5.02
C TYR A 286 -9.50 -11.76 4.22
N ALA A 287 -10.36 -10.78 3.92
CA ALA A 287 -11.59 -10.95 3.15
C ALA A 287 -12.50 -12.06 3.71
N HIS A 288 -12.65 -12.15 5.03
CA HIS A 288 -13.50 -13.16 5.70
C HIS A 288 -14.95 -13.16 5.20
N PHE A 289 -15.54 -11.97 5.06
CA PHE A 289 -16.95 -11.80 4.69
C PHE A 289 -17.19 -11.76 3.18
N PHE A 290 -16.14 -11.84 2.35
CA PHE A 290 -16.31 -11.88 0.91
C PHE A 290 -17.07 -13.13 0.50
N GLN A 291 -18.08 -12.96 -0.34
CA GLN A 291 -18.84 -14.05 -0.93
C GLN A 291 -18.83 -13.88 -2.46
N PRO A 292 -18.44 -14.92 -3.22
CA PRO A 292 -18.56 -14.90 -4.68
C PRO A 292 -20.00 -14.56 -5.10
N ASN A 293 -20.13 -13.75 -6.15
CA ASN A 293 -21.42 -13.40 -6.77
C ASN A 293 -22.46 -12.81 -5.79
N LYS A 294 -22.00 -12.04 -4.79
CA LYS A 294 -22.84 -11.32 -3.83
C LYS A 294 -22.63 -9.82 -3.91
N LYS A 295 -23.53 -9.06 -3.26
CA LYS A 295 -23.58 -7.58 -3.27
C LYS A 295 -22.26 -6.98 -2.77
N GLU A 296 -21.40 -6.56 -3.70
CA GLU A 296 -20.11 -5.93 -3.39
C GLU A 296 -20.02 -4.44 -3.83
N LEU A 297 -21.05 -3.94 -4.52
CA LEU A 297 -21.20 -2.53 -4.90
C LEU A 297 -21.86 -1.69 -3.80
N LEU A 298 -21.64 -0.37 -3.85
CA LEU A 298 -22.49 0.59 -3.15
C LEU A 298 -23.93 0.31 -3.61
N PRO A 299 -24.84 -0.13 -2.71
CA PRO A 299 -26.22 -0.33 -3.11
C PRO A 299 -26.75 0.99 -3.65
N ILE A 300 -27.45 0.97 -4.79
CA ILE A 300 -28.34 2.08 -5.13
C ILE A 300 -29.18 2.32 -3.88
N ALA A 301 -29.12 3.55 -3.36
CA ALA A 301 -29.76 3.86 -2.10
C ALA A 301 -31.25 3.50 -2.21
N LEU A 302 -31.81 2.89 -1.16
CA LEU A 302 -33.12 2.26 -1.23
C LEU A 302 -34.23 3.27 -1.60
N ASP A 303 -34.07 4.52 -1.16
CA ASP A 303 -34.90 5.66 -1.55
C ASP A 303 -34.86 5.92 -3.06
N VAL A 304 -33.69 5.81 -3.70
CA VAL A 304 -33.54 5.96 -5.16
C VAL A 304 -34.23 4.82 -5.90
N ILE A 305 -34.05 3.57 -5.46
CA ILE A 305 -34.75 2.39 -6.02
C ILE A 305 -36.27 2.56 -5.89
N ASN A 306 -36.74 3.00 -4.72
CA ASN A 306 -38.16 3.22 -4.46
C ASN A 306 -38.74 4.37 -5.28
N SER A 307 -37.92 5.38 -5.63
CA SER A 307 -38.35 6.53 -6.43
C SER A 307 -38.34 6.27 -7.94
N ASN A 308 -37.54 5.30 -8.42
CA ASN A 308 -37.46 4.94 -9.82
C ASN A 308 -37.47 3.42 -9.98
N TYR A 309 -38.67 2.86 -10.18
CA TYR A 309 -38.92 1.42 -10.29
C TYR A 309 -38.27 0.77 -11.53
N ASN A 310 -37.76 1.55 -12.48
CA ASN A 310 -36.98 1.02 -13.61
C ASN A 310 -35.51 0.80 -13.24
N LEU A 311 -35.04 1.33 -12.11
CA LEU A 311 -33.71 1.04 -11.58
C LEU A 311 -33.75 -0.24 -10.77
N THR A 312 -33.24 -1.31 -11.38
CA THR A 312 -32.87 -2.51 -10.64
C THR A 312 -31.40 -2.42 -10.28
N GLN A 313 -31.05 -2.81 -9.06
CA GLN A 313 -29.65 -3.06 -8.75
C GLN A 313 -29.22 -4.25 -9.61
N ASP A 314 -28.34 -4.00 -10.58
CA ASP A 314 -27.71 -5.07 -11.34
C ASP A 314 -26.77 -5.86 -10.40
N TYR A 315 -26.95 -7.18 -10.40
CA TYR A 315 -26.29 -8.11 -9.51
C TYR A 315 -25.26 -8.99 -10.23
N GLY A 316 -25.03 -8.81 -11.54
CA GLY A 316 -24.14 -9.73 -12.27
C GLY A 316 -23.55 -9.20 -13.57
N TYR A 317 -22.21 -9.17 -13.58
CA TYR A 317 -21.38 -9.80 -14.61
C TYR A 317 -20.55 -10.91 -13.95
#